data_AF-A0A7X1AN59-F1
#
_entry.id   AF-A0A7X1AN59-F1
#
_cell.length_a   1.000
_cell.length_b   1.000
_cell.length_c   1.000
_cell.angle_alpha   90.00
_cell.angle_beta   90.00
_cell.angle_gamma   90.00
#
_symmetry.space_group_name_H-M   'P 1'
#
loop_
_entity.id
_entity.type
_entity.pdbx_description
1 polymer ?
#
loop_
_entity_poly.entity_id
_entity_poly.type
_entity_poly.pdbx_seq_one_letter_code
_entity_poly.pdbx_strand_id
1 'polypeptide(L)'
;MSLLEDVRRSYALRKLTRLFEGFAEPAVGAQYRRNTQAIGRWLDQLHGSSPQQVTHTLFKHMRESRSRGDERRFNAQTVLLELMVESNRALDLVTYSALLCVTSSRQEGS
;
A
#
# COMPACT_ATOMS: atom_id res chain seq x y z
N MET A 1 16.14 7.46 6.42
CA MET A 1 14.82 6.93 6.78
C MET A 1 14.96 6.10 8.05
N SER A 2 14.00 6.16 8.96
CA SER A 2 14.04 5.37 10.20
C SER A 2 13.53 3.94 9.94
N LEU A 3 14.29 2.92 10.35
CA LEU A 3 13.89 1.52 10.25
C LEU A 3 12.53 1.25 10.92
N LEU A 4 12.24 1.96 12.01
CA LEU A 4 10.98 1.86 12.73
C LEU A 4 9.79 2.34 11.87
N GLU A 5 9.97 3.43 11.13
CA GLU A 5 8.94 3.98 10.24
C GLU A 5 8.67 3.04 9.06
N ASP A 6 9.72 2.39 8.54
CA ASP A 6 9.59 1.40 7.48
C ASP A 6 8.84 0.15 7.94
N VAL A 7 9.14 -0.34 9.14
CA VAL A 7 8.42 -1.47 9.76
C VAL A 7 6.96 -1.09 10.00
N ARG A 8 6.69 0.10 10.58
CA ARG A 8 5.32 0.58 10.85
C ARG A 8 4.52 0.70 9.56
N ARG A 9 5.08 1.32 8.52
CA ARG A 9 4.45 1.45 7.19
C ARG A 9 4.15 0.09 6.57
N SER A 10 5.15 -0.80 6.54
CA SER A 10 4.96 -2.15 6.01
C SER A 10 3.90 -2.93 6.78
N TYR A 11 3.84 -2.77 8.10
CA TYR A 11 2.83 -3.42 8.93
C TYR A 11 1.43 -2.87 8.70
N ALA A 12 1.28 -1.55 8.64
CA ALA A 12 0.01 -0.88 8.36
C ALA A 12 -0.55 -1.29 6.99
N LEU A 13 0.29 -1.29 5.94
CA LEU A 13 -0.12 -1.74 4.61
C LEU A 13 -0.57 -3.20 4.60
N ARG A 14 0.15 -4.11 5.29
CA ARG A 14 -0.29 -5.51 5.42
C ARG A 14 -1.64 -5.64 6.13
N LYS A 15 -1.91 -4.81 7.14
CA LYS A 15 -3.19 -4.82 7.85
C LYS A 15 -4.34 -4.32 6.98
N LEU A 16 -4.10 -3.25 6.22
CA LEU A 16 -5.05 -2.77 5.22
C LEU A 16 -5.32 -3.85 4.18
N THR A 17 -4.29 -4.44 3.56
CA THR A 17 -4.46 -5.53 2.59
C THR A 17 -5.31 -6.67 3.15
N ARG A 18 -5.09 -7.09 4.40
CA ARG A 18 -5.92 -8.16 5.03
C ARG A 18 -7.38 -7.78 5.19
N LEU A 19 -7.69 -6.52 5.44
CA LEU A 19 -9.07 -6.04 5.47
C LEU A 19 -9.71 -6.18 4.08
N PHE A 20 -8.96 -5.83 3.02
CA PHE A 20 -9.40 -6.02 1.63
C PHE A 20 -9.50 -7.49 1.20
N GLU A 21 -8.61 -8.37 1.67
CA GLU A 21 -8.73 -9.81 1.47
C GLU A 21 -10.03 -10.37 2.08
N GLY A 22 -10.53 -9.74 3.16
CA GLY A 22 -11.69 -10.19 3.93
C GLY A 22 -13.06 -9.62 3.51
N PHE A 23 -13.12 -8.64 2.58
CA PHE A 23 -14.38 -8.03 2.11
C PHE A 23 -15.14 -8.93 1.12
N ALA A 24 -15.36 -10.20 1.46
CA ALA A 24 -16.17 -11.11 0.63
C ALA A 24 -17.68 -10.84 0.74
N GLU A 25 -18.14 -10.17 1.80
CA GLU A 25 -19.55 -9.77 1.99
C GLU A 25 -19.67 -8.34 2.53
N PRO A 26 -20.77 -7.61 2.25
CA PRO A 26 -21.01 -6.29 2.80
C PRO A 26 -21.10 -6.38 4.33
N ALA A 27 -20.13 -5.80 5.02
CA ALA A 27 -20.19 -5.71 6.48
C ALA A 27 -21.42 -4.86 6.87
N VAL A 28 -22.34 -5.42 7.66
CA VAL A 28 -23.54 -4.70 8.13
C VAL A 28 -23.38 -4.31 9.60
N GLY A 29 -23.92 -3.14 9.98
CA GLY A 29 -24.08 -2.74 11.37
C GLY A 29 -22.76 -2.55 12.13
N ALA A 30 -22.54 -3.34 13.19
CA ALA A 30 -21.37 -3.22 14.05
C ALA A 30 -20.05 -3.60 13.34
N GLN A 31 -20.10 -4.53 12.39
CA GLN A 31 -18.91 -4.97 11.66
C GLN A 31 -18.40 -3.88 10.72
N TYR A 32 -19.31 -3.15 10.06
CA TYR A 32 -18.98 -2.00 9.22
C TYR A 32 -18.22 -0.93 10.03
N ARG A 33 -18.78 -0.51 11.17
CA ARG A 33 -18.16 0.51 12.04
C ARG A 33 -16.77 0.09 12.51
N ARG A 34 -16.60 -1.17 12.94
CA ARG A 34 -15.30 -1.72 13.34
C ARG A 34 -14.30 -1.70 12.19
N ASN A 35 -14.72 -2.09 10.99
CA ASN A 35 -13.86 -2.09 9.82
C ASN A 35 -13.42 -0.67 9.45
N THR A 36 -14.34 0.30 9.43
CA THR A 36 -14.01 1.71 9.12
C THR A 36 -13.06 2.31 10.15
N GLN A 37 -13.27 2.03 11.45
CA GLN A 37 -12.34 2.46 12.51
C GLN A 37 -10.95 1.83 12.35
N ALA A 38 -10.91 0.54 12.02
CA ALA A 38 -9.64 -0.15 11.78
C ALA A 38 -8.91 0.45 10.57
N ILE A 39 -9.62 0.68 9.46
CA ILE A 39 -9.07 1.34 8.27
C ILE A 39 -8.49 2.71 8.65
N GLY A 40 -9.27 3.57 9.30
CA GLY A 40 -8.81 4.90 9.75
C GLY A 40 -7.53 4.82 10.58
N ARG A 41 -7.50 3.94 11.58
CA ARG A 41 -6.31 3.73 12.43
C ARG A 41 -5.08 3.30 11.64
N TRP A 42 -5.23 2.43 10.65
CA TRP A 42 -4.09 2.00 9.82
C TRP A 42 -3.66 3.09 8.84
N LEU A 43 -4.59 3.89 8.32
CA LEU A 43 -4.28 5.07 7.49
C LEU A 43 -3.53 6.15 8.29
N ASP A 44 -3.90 6.38 9.55
CA ASP A 44 -3.17 7.32 10.43
C ASP A 44 -1.71 6.88 10.65
N GLN A 45 -1.45 5.58 10.60
CA GLN A 45 -0.08 5.06 10.68
C GLN A 45 0.77 5.34 9.45
N LEU A 46 0.16 5.77 8.34
CA LEU A 46 0.83 6.16 7.11
C LEU A 46 1.07 7.67 7.00
N HIS A 47 0.57 8.50 7.93
CA HIS A 47 0.62 9.96 7.81
C HIS A 47 2.05 10.51 7.69
N GLY A 48 3.04 9.88 8.33
CA GLY A 48 4.45 10.28 8.20
C GLY A 48 5.16 9.75 6.94
N SER A 49 4.46 9.03 6.07
CA SER A 49 5.02 8.45 4.85
C SER A 49 4.65 9.28 3.63
N SER A 50 5.62 9.53 2.76
CA SER A 50 5.35 10.14 1.46
C SER A 50 4.60 9.16 0.54
N PRO A 51 3.84 9.67 -0.46
CA PRO A 51 3.20 8.82 -1.45
C PRO A 51 4.17 7.85 -2.15
N GLN A 52 5.40 8.30 -2.41
CA GLN A 52 6.46 7.45 -2.96
C GLN A 52 6.81 6.27 -2.03
N GLN A 53 6.97 6.52 -0.73
CA GLN A 53 7.30 5.46 0.25
C GLN A 53 6.18 4.43 0.36
N VAL A 54 4.93 4.90 0.34
CA VAL A 54 3.73 4.04 0.34
C VAL A 54 3.71 3.17 -0.92
N THR A 55 3.80 3.77 -2.11
CA THR A 55 3.80 3.03 -3.39
C THR A 55 4.95 2.04 -3.45
N HIS A 56 6.16 2.44 -3.10
CA HIS A 56 7.34 1.57 -3.12
C HIS A 56 7.14 0.34 -2.23
N THR A 57 6.62 0.54 -1.01
CA THR A 57 6.40 -0.55 -0.06
C THR A 57 5.28 -1.49 -0.52
N LEU A 58 4.20 -0.95 -1.08
CA LEU A 58 3.10 -1.75 -1.59
C LEU A 58 3.52 -2.58 -2.80
N PHE A 59 4.30 -2.01 -3.73
CA PHE A 59 4.88 -2.76 -4.85
C PHE A 59 5.85 -3.85 -4.43
N LYS A 60 6.62 -3.64 -3.36
CA LYS A 60 7.43 -4.72 -2.77
C LYS A 60 6.54 -5.88 -2.33
N HIS A 61 5.46 -5.62 -1.60
CA HIS A 61 4.53 -6.66 -1.17
C HIS A 61 3.82 -7.33 -2.35
N MET A 62 3.42 -6.58 -3.39
CA MET A 62 2.80 -7.12 -4.60
C MET A 62 3.74 -8.07 -5.35
N ARG A 63 5.02 -7.72 -5.47
CA ARG A 63 6.04 -8.58 -6.05
C ARG A 63 6.19 -9.88 -5.27
N GLU A 64 6.20 -9.79 -3.94
CA GLU A 64 6.24 -10.96 -3.04
C GLU A 64 5.00 -11.85 -3.25
N SER A 65 3.79 -11.30 -3.27
CA SER A 65 2.55 -12.07 -3.52
C SER A 65 2.57 -12.75 -4.88
N ARG A 66 2.96 -12.02 -5.93
CA ARG A 66 3.06 -12.55 -7.29
C ARG A 66 4.08 -13.68 -7.39
N SER A 67 5.24 -13.54 -6.75
CA SER A 67 6.25 -14.61 -6.72
C SER A 67 5.78 -15.87 -6.00
N ARG A 68 4.82 -15.74 -5.08
CA ARG A 68 4.24 -16.84 -4.30
C ARG A 68 2.97 -17.41 -4.93
N GLY A 69 2.50 -16.87 -6.05
CA GLY A 69 1.22 -17.26 -6.65
C GLY A 69 -0.01 -16.91 -5.81
N ASP A 70 0.10 -15.97 -4.85
CA ASP A 70 -1.01 -15.56 -4.00
C ASP A 70 -1.87 -14.52 -4.72
N GLU A 71 -2.68 -14.99 -5.68
CA GLU A 71 -3.54 -14.13 -6.53
C GLU A 71 -4.56 -13.34 -5.72
N ARG A 72 -5.12 -13.94 -4.67
CA ARG A 72 -6.08 -13.26 -3.79
C ARG A 72 -5.44 -12.06 -3.11
N ARG A 73 -4.26 -12.24 -2.52
CA ARG A 73 -3.51 -11.13 -1.90
C ARG A 73 -3.08 -10.11 -2.93
N PHE A 74 -2.61 -10.54 -4.09
CA PHE A 74 -2.21 -9.65 -5.17
C PHE A 74 -3.37 -8.75 -5.61
N ASN A 75 -4.57 -9.32 -5.83
CA ASN A 75 -5.76 -8.56 -6.20
C ASN A 75 -6.18 -7.57 -5.10
N ALA A 76 -6.14 -8.00 -3.83
CA ALA A 76 -6.42 -7.10 -2.70
C ALA A 76 -5.40 -5.95 -2.60
N GLN A 77 -4.13 -6.19 -2.96
CA GLN A 77 -3.10 -5.15 -3.01
C GLN A 77 -3.29 -4.19 -4.19
N THR A 78 -3.76 -4.67 -5.34
CA THR A 78 -4.12 -3.83 -6.49
C THR A 78 -5.26 -2.89 -6.13
N VAL A 79 -6.35 -3.41 -5.55
CA VAL A 79 -7.48 -2.58 -5.08
C VAL A 79 -7.03 -1.58 -4.02
N LEU A 80 -6.19 -2.01 -3.06
CA LEU A 80 -5.63 -1.10 -2.07
C LEU A 80 -4.80 0.01 -2.70
N LEU A 81 -4.01 -0.30 -3.74
CA LEU A 81 -3.21 0.69 -4.45
C LEU A 81 -4.10 1.72 -5.14
N GLU A 82 -5.13 1.28 -5.86
CA GLU A 82 -6.09 2.17 -6.54
C GLU A 82 -6.71 3.17 -5.55
N LEU A 83 -7.24 2.68 -4.42
CA LEU A 83 -7.83 3.54 -3.39
C LEU A 83 -6.81 4.50 -2.75
N MET A 84 -5.55 4.07 -2.60
CA MET A 84 -4.49 4.93 -2.08
C MET A 84 -4.11 6.02 -3.09
N VAL A 85 -4.14 5.73 -4.39
CA VAL A 85 -3.91 6.72 -5.46
C VAL A 85 -5.07 7.72 -5.49
N GLU A 86 -6.31 7.25 -5.48
CA GLU A 86 -7.51 8.11 -5.45
C GLU A 86 -7.54 9.05 -4.23
N SER A 87 -6.99 8.61 -3.10
CA SER A 87 -6.89 9.41 -1.87
C SER A 87 -5.61 10.24 -1.75
N ASN A 88 -4.80 10.35 -2.81
CA ASN A 88 -3.51 11.06 -2.85
C ASN A 88 -2.47 10.55 -1.83
N ARG A 89 -2.59 9.30 -1.39
CA ARG A 89 -1.68 8.63 -0.44
C ARG A 89 -0.64 7.73 -1.11
N ALA A 90 -0.82 7.42 -2.38
CA ALA A 90 0.12 6.69 -3.22
C ALA A 90 0.25 7.40 -4.58
N LEU A 91 1.39 7.18 -5.23
CA LEU A 91 1.60 7.55 -6.63
C LEU A 91 0.96 6.52 -7.57
N ASP A 92 0.36 6.99 -8.65
CA ASP A 92 -0.03 6.14 -9.77
C ASP A 92 1.20 5.51 -10.46
N LEU A 93 0.95 4.48 -11.26
CA LEU A 93 2.02 3.70 -11.89
C LEU A 93 2.88 4.53 -12.84
N VAL A 94 2.29 5.50 -13.56
CA VAL A 94 3.02 6.34 -14.53
C VAL A 94 3.96 7.26 -13.77
N THR A 95 3.44 7.99 -12.78
CA THR A 95 4.23 8.90 -11.96
C THR A 95 5.35 8.17 -11.22
N TYR A 96 5.04 7.02 -10.63
CA TYR A 96 6.03 6.22 -9.92
C TYR A 96 7.13 5.68 -10.85
N SER A 97 6.76 5.21 -12.06
CA SER A 97 7.74 4.70 -13.02
C SER A 97 8.65 5.80 -13.55
N ALA A 98 8.10 6.98 -13.85
CA ALA A 98 8.89 8.15 -14.26
C ALA A 98 9.92 8.54 -13.18
N LEU A 99 9.51 8.51 -11.91
CA LEU A 99 10.40 8.78 -10.78
C LEU A 99 11.57 7.79 -10.71
N LEU A 100 11.30 6.49 -10.89
CA LEU A 100 12.33 5.47 -10.90
C LEU A 100 13.33 5.67 -12.05
N CYS A 101 12.85 6.00 -13.25
CA CYS A 101 13.72 6.29 -14.39
C CYS A 101 14.66 7.47 -14.10
N VAL A 102 14.12 8.57 -13.56
CA VAL A 102 14.93 9.75 -13.19
C VAL A 102 15.98 9.40 -12.13
N THR A 103 15.64 8.58 -11.14
CA THR A 103 16.63 8.13 -10.14
C THR A 103 17.69 7.22 -10.73
N SER A 104 17.34 6.35 -11.67
CA SER A 104 18.29 5.45 -12.35
C SER A 104 19.30 6.22 -13.19
N SER A 105 18.84 7.18 -14.01
CA SER A 105 19.71 7.98 -14.86
C SER A 105 20.71 8.85 -14.08
N ARG A 106 20.41 9.19 -12.83
CA ARG A 106 21.35 9.91 -11.95
C ARG A 106 22.46 9.03 -11.36
N GLN A 107 22.25 7.71 -11.28
CA GLN A 107 23.28 6.79 -10.78
C GLN A 107 24.27 6.35 -11.86
N GLU A 108 23.88 6.37 -13.13
CA GLU A 108 24.76 5.97 -14.26
C GLU A 108 25.73 7.08 -14.71
N GLY A 109 25.53 8.31 -14.24
CA GLY A 109 26.36 9.47 -14.61
C GLY A 109 27.39 9.91 -13.55
N SER A 110 27.71 9.05 -12.57
CA SER A 110 28.69 9.33 -11.50
C SER A 110 29.88 8.39 -11.51
#